data_AF-A0A1F3BZV8-F1
#
_entry.id   AF-A0A1F3BZV8-F1
#
_cell.length_a   1.000
_cell.length_b   1.000
_cell.length_c   1.000
_cell.angle_alpha   90.00
_cell.angle_beta   90.00
_cell.angle_gamma   90.00
#
_symmetry.space_group_name_H-M   'P 1'
#
loop_
_entity.id
_entity.type
_entity.pdbx_description
1 polymer ?
#
loop_
_entity_poly.entity_id
_entity_poly.type
_entity_poly.pdbx_seq_one_letter_code
_entity_poly.pdbx_strand_id
1 'polypeptide(L)'
;MPTKKRPITKSGRPRKRKGVKIEPTGLGPKDLFLSERPPEVAELARQVEDDGGAVLATYREPLGGHALLFAALPIDKVERTAFQRDISDAHVRKLTLAMDKTRRYLDPIIAVRQDGKYLSPNGGHRLTALQELGAKAVLALVVPERKVAYQILALNIEKAHNLREKALEVVRMYRDLAGVGEVKESELALELEEPAFATLGFAYEKRGRLSGGAYHPILRRVDAFLDEPLSRAMAERERRADVLLAFDDAVSEAVAKLKEKGFDSPYLKAFVVARVNPLRFMKGETPPFDELLAQMTKRAQGMDPGKVKSEDVARSGGAAEAEA
;
A
#
# COMPACT_ATOMS: atom_id res chain seq x y z
N MET A 1 -16.20 -21.30 4.18
CA MET A 1 -16.99 -21.18 2.91
C MET A 1 -16.49 -22.17 1.85
N PRO A 2 -17.34 -22.69 0.93
CA PRO A 2 -16.86 -23.43 -0.23
C PRO A 2 -16.14 -22.44 -1.16
N THR A 3 -14.81 -22.55 -1.23
CA THR A 3 -13.99 -21.76 -2.15
C THR A 3 -14.52 -21.90 -3.57
N LYS A 4 -14.97 -20.80 -4.19
CA LYS A 4 -15.34 -20.76 -5.61
C LYS A 4 -14.19 -21.37 -6.42
N LYS A 5 -14.41 -22.56 -7.00
CA LYS A 5 -13.39 -23.25 -7.80
C LYS A 5 -12.97 -22.36 -8.96
N ARG A 6 -11.66 -22.16 -9.12
CA ARG A 6 -11.11 -21.40 -10.24
C ARG A 6 -11.52 -22.04 -11.57
N PRO A 7 -11.88 -21.25 -12.60
CA PRO A 7 -12.13 -21.78 -13.93
C PRO A 7 -10.90 -22.53 -14.45
N ILE A 8 -11.10 -23.75 -14.95
CA ILE A 8 -10.06 -24.59 -15.53
C ILE A 8 -10.10 -24.53 -17.06
N THR A 9 -8.95 -24.74 -17.70
CA THR A 9 -8.83 -24.94 -19.14
C THR A 9 -9.33 -26.33 -19.54
N LYS A 10 -9.50 -26.58 -20.85
CA LYS A 10 -9.81 -27.92 -21.39
C LYS A 10 -8.77 -28.99 -21.00
N SER A 11 -7.55 -28.58 -20.66
CA SER A 11 -6.47 -29.45 -20.17
C SER A 11 -6.42 -29.60 -18.64
N GLY A 12 -7.45 -29.14 -17.91
CA GLY A 12 -7.55 -29.28 -16.46
C GLY A 12 -6.68 -28.32 -15.64
N ARG A 13 -5.94 -27.40 -16.28
CA ARG A 13 -5.10 -26.41 -15.60
C ARG A 13 -5.92 -25.18 -15.19
N PRO A 14 -5.63 -24.53 -14.06
CA PRO A 14 -6.26 -23.24 -13.73
C PRO A 14 -6.06 -22.23 -14.87
N ARG A 15 -7.13 -21.55 -15.30
CA ARG A 15 -7.06 -20.53 -16.35
C ARG A 15 -6.16 -19.39 -15.88
N LYS A 16 -5.24 -18.93 -16.75
CA LYS A 16 -4.39 -17.75 -16.48
C LYS A 16 -5.27 -16.55 -16.12
N ARG A 17 -4.82 -15.74 -15.15
CA ARG A 17 -5.50 -14.50 -14.78
C ARG A 17 -5.52 -13.55 -15.99
N LYS A 18 -6.63 -12.85 -16.21
CA LYS A 18 -6.78 -11.89 -17.33
C LYS A 18 -5.64 -10.85 -17.26
N GLY A 19 -4.98 -10.61 -18.40
CA GLY A 19 -3.85 -9.66 -18.51
C GLY A 19 -2.46 -10.26 -18.20
N VAL A 20 -2.38 -11.45 -17.61
CA VAL A 20 -1.09 -12.10 -17.32
C VAL A 20 -0.61 -12.87 -18.56
N LYS A 21 0.45 -12.37 -19.20
CA LYS A 21 1.09 -12.97 -20.38
C LYS A 21 2.37 -13.74 -20.09
N ILE A 22 2.89 -13.66 -18.86
CA ILE A 22 4.18 -14.27 -18.51
C ILE A 22 4.13 -15.79 -18.73
N GLU A 23 5.20 -16.30 -19.34
CA GLU A 23 5.53 -17.72 -19.35
C GLU A 23 6.71 -17.91 -18.39
N PRO A 24 6.55 -18.67 -17.31
CA PRO A 24 7.65 -18.98 -16.40
C PRO A 24 8.79 -19.67 -17.13
N THR A 25 9.99 -19.63 -16.54
CA THR A 25 11.08 -20.47 -17.03
C THR A 25 10.72 -21.96 -17.02
N GLY A 26 11.37 -22.73 -17.88
CA GLY A 26 11.29 -24.19 -17.87
C GLY A 26 12.16 -24.86 -16.79
N LEU A 27 12.78 -24.08 -15.90
CA LEU A 27 13.74 -24.57 -14.91
C LEU A 27 13.03 -25.39 -13.83
N GLY A 28 13.52 -26.61 -13.59
CA GLY A 28 13.14 -27.43 -12.45
C GLY A 28 13.89 -27.05 -11.18
N PRO A 29 13.52 -27.60 -10.01
CA PRO A 29 14.13 -27.23 -8.73
C PRO A 29 15.66 -27.40 -8.68
N LYS A 30 16.19 -28.42 -9.35
CA LYS A 30 17.64 -28.67 -9.41
C LYS A 30 18.38 -27.67 -10.29
N ASP A 31 17.68 -27.10 -11.28
CA ASP A 31 18.26 -26.16 -12.24
C ASP A 31 18.34 -24.73 -11.68
N LEU A 32 17.70 -24.48 -10.54
CA LEU A 32 17.77 -23.19 -9.85
C LEU A 32 19.09 -22.99 -9.12
N PHE A 33 19.74 -24.07 -8.68
CA PHE A 33 21.01 -23.98 -7.97
C PHE A 33 22.16 -23.63 -8.93
N LEU A 34 22.99 -22.66 -8.54
CA LEU A 34 24.18 -22.28 -9.30
C LEU A 34 25.43 -22.61 -8.47
N SER A 35 26.22 -23.58 -8.95
CA SER A 35 27.49 -23.97 -8.33
C SER A 35 28.59 -22.91 -8.49
N GLU A 36 28.49 -22.11 -9.56
CA GLU A 36 29.40 -21.02 -9.88
C GLU A 36 28.65 -19.70 -9.96
N ARG A 37 29.33 -18.59 -9.67
CA ARG A 37 28.76 -17.25 -9.73
C ARG A 37 28.72 -16.77 -11.20
N PRO A 38 27.54 -16.56 -11.81
CA PRO A 38 27.49 -16.03 -13.15
C PRO A 38 27.95 -14.56 -13.17
N PRO A 39 28.42 -14.05 -14.32
CA PRO A 39 28.93 -12.68 -14.43
C PRO A 39 27.95 -11.60 -13.93
N GLU A 40 26.64 -11.82 -14.11
CA GLU A 40 25.58 -10.89 -13.72
C GLU A 40 25.48 -10.61 -12.21
N VAL A 41 25.99 -11.51 -11.35
CA VAL A 41 26.02 -11.34 -9.88
C VAL A 41 27.42 -11.42 -9.28
N ALA A 42 28.45 -11.69 -10.10
CA ALA A 42 29.82 -11.86 -9.62
C ALA A 42 30.35 -10.61 -8.91
N GLU A 43 30.14 -9.43 -9.48
CA GLU A 43 30.56 -8.16 -8.87
C GLU A 43 29.76 -7.86 -7.60
N LEU A 44 28.45 -8.10 -7.60
CA LEU A 44 27.62 -7.92 -6.40
C LEU A 44 28.06 -8.85 -5.26
N ALA A 45 28.42 -10.10 -5.58
CA ALA A 45 28.91 -11.06 -4.62
C ALA A 45 30.23 -10.59 -3.98
N ARG A 46 31.17 -10.11 -4.80
CA ARG A 46 32.42 -9.52 -4.32
C ARG A 46 32.16 -8.31 -3.42
N GLN A 47 31.24 -7.44 -3.82
CA GLN A 47 30.86 -6.27 -3.03
C GLN A 47 30.24 -6.66 -1.67
N VAL A 48 29.44 -7.74 -1.60
CA VAL A 48 28.94 -8.28 -0.33
C VAL A 48 30.08 -8.73 0.58
N GLU A 49 31.07 -9.44 0.03
CA GLU A 49 32.23 -9.92 0.79
C GLU A 49 33.12 -8.75 1.24
N ASP A 50 33.42 -7.80 0.35
CA ASP A 50 34.18 -6.58 0.63
C ASP A 50 33.49 -5.72 1.71
N ASP A 51 32.15 -5.75 1.75
CA ASP A 51 31.37 -5.05 2.76
C ASP A 51 31.34 -5.73 4.12
N GLY A 52 31.96 -6.92 4.26
CA GLY A 52 31.98 -7.71 5.50
C GLY A 52 30.81 -8.68 5.65
N GLY A 53 30.04 -8.88 4.57
CA GLY A 53 29.00 -9.91 4.49
C GLY A 53 29.54 -11.25 3.96
N ALA A 54 28.64 -12.21 3.79
CA ALA A 54 28.94 -13.52 3.22
C ALA A 54 27.84 -13.95 2.25
N VAL A 55 28.22 -14.37 1.04
CA VAL A 55 27.29 -15.00 0.08
C VAL A 55 27.12 -16.47 0.47
N LEU A 56 25.91 -16.84 0.89
CA LEU A 56 25.56 -18.19 1.34
C LEU A 56 25.16 -19.11 0.18
N ALA A 57 24.49 -18.55 -0.84
CA ALA A 57 24.15 -19.28 -2.05
C ALA A 57 23.94 -18.33 -3.24
N THR A 58 24.12 -18.87 -4.45
CA THR A 58 23.77 -18.23 -5.72
C THR A 58 22.72 -19.12 -6.39
N TYR A 59 21.63 -18.55 -6.88
CA TYR A 59 20.55 -19.33 -7.49
C TYR A 59 19.78 -18.51 -8.53
N ARG A 60 19.03 -19.18 -9.41
CA ARG A 60 18.05 -18.54 -10.32
C ARG A 60 16.67 -18.54 -9.69
N GLU A 61 15.96 -17.42 -9.76
CA GLU A 61 14.54 -17.41 -9.39
C GLU A 61 13.68 -18.10 -10.46
N PRO A 62 12.57 -18.76 -10.06
CA PRO A 62 11.87 -19.70 -10.94
C PRO A 62 11.00 -19.04 -12.03
N LEU A 63 10.67 -17.75 -11.91
CA LEU A 63 9.73 -17.09 -12.80
C LEU A 63 10.41 -16.57 -14.07
N GLY A 64 11.45 -15.74 -13.94
CA GLY A 64 12.21 -15.15 -15.04
C GLY A 64 13.60 -15.77 -15.26
N GLY A 65 14.11 -16.56 -14.31
CA GLY A 65 15.44 -17.18 -14.38
C GLY A 65 16.57 -16.25 -13.96
N HIS A 66 16.26 -15.11 -13.35
CA HIS A 66 17.28 -14.13 -12.94
C HIS A 66 18.16 -14.70 -11.83
N ALA A 67 19.49 -14.55 -11.94
CA ALA A 67 20.39 -14.95 -10.87
C ALA A 67 20.30 -13.97 -9.69
N LEU A 68 20.21 -14.52 -8.48
CA LEU A 68 20.12 -13.81 -7.22
C LEU A 68 21.15 -14.38 -6.22
N LEU A 69 21.46 -13.58 -5.20
CA LEU A 69 22.30 -14.01 -4.09
C LEU A 69 21.45 -14.19 -2.84
N PHE A 70 21.67 -15.28 -2.11
CA PHE A 70 21.27 -15.39 -0.72
C PHE A 70 22.50 -15.10 0.14
N ALA A 71 22.43 -14.08 1.00
CA ALA A 71 23.60 -13.58 1.73
C ALA A 71 23.28 -13.27 3.19
N ALA A 72 24.30 -13.36 4.04
CA ALA A 72 24.33 -12.76 5.36
C ALA A 72 24.99 -11.37 5.25
N LEU A 73 24.27 -10.32 5.65
CA LEU A 73 24.75 -8.94 5.57
C LEU A 73 25.02 -8.38 6.97
N PRO A 74 26.05 -7.53 7.16
CA PRO A 74 26.24 -6.77 8.40
C PRO A 74 25.01 -5.91 8.66
N ILE A 75 24.39 -6.04 9.83
CA ILE A 75 23.09 -5.42 10.10
C ILE A 75 23.14 -3.88 10.06
N ASP A 76 24.31 -3.31 10.37
CA ASP A 76 24.60 -1.89 10.42
C ASP A 76 24.75 -1.28 9.02
N LYS A 77 24.95 -2.11 7.99
CA LYS A 77 24.92 -1.69 6.58
C LYS A 77 23.55 -1.85 5.93
N VAL A 78 22.56 -2.41 6.63
CA VAL A 78 21.21 -2.61 6.08
C VAL A 78 20.26 -1.53 6.57
N GLU A 79 19.64 -0.84 5.62
CA GLU A 79 18.70 0.24 5.88
C GLU A 79 17.38 -0.01 5.14
N ARG A 80 16.33 0.64 5.62
CA ARG A 80 15.02 0.60 4.98
C ARG A 80 15.01 1.60 3.82
N THR A 81 14.31 1.29 2.74
CA THR A 81 14.06 2.32 1.72
C THR A 81 13.17 3.43 2.28
N ALA A 82 13.38 4.67 1.82
CA ALA A 82 12.68 5.86 2.31
C ALA A 82 11.15 5.80 2.13
N PHE A 83 10.67 5.04 1.15
CA PHE A 83 9.26 4.88 0.79
C PHE A 83 8.55 3.74 1.52
N GLN A 84 9.21 3.02 2.44
CA GLN A 84 8.51 1.99 3.21
C GLN A 84 7.49 2.59 4.18
N ARG A 85 6.40 1.84 4.39
CA ARG A 85 5.44 2.02 5.48
C ARG A 85 6.14 2.31 6.80
N ASP A 86 5.60 3.21 7.63
CA ASP A 86 6.10 3.39 9.00
C ASP A 86 6.15 2.06 9.76
N ILE A 87 7.24 1.89 10.51
CA ILE A 87 7.36 0.79 11.46
C ILE A 87 6.23 0.95 12.47
N SER A 88 5.55 -0.15 12.74
CA SER A 88 4.57 -0.20 13.81
C SER A 88 5.28 -0.80 15.01
N ASP A 89 5.52 0.01 16.04
CA ASP A 89 6.15 -0.44 17.29
C ASP A 89 5.43 -1.66 17.87
N ALA A 90 4.10 -1.69 17.78
CA ALA A 90 3.32 -2.85 18.24
C ALA A 90 3.63 -4.12 17.44
N HIS A 91 3.84 -4.03 16.12
CA HIS A 91 4.24 -5.16 15.30
C HIS A 91 5.69 -5.58 15.56
N VAL A 92 6.61 -4.62 15.71
CA VAL A 92 8.01 -4.91 16.06
C VAL A 92 8.07 -5.61 17.40
N ARG A 93 7.44 -5.07 18.46
CA ARG A 93 7.41 -5.71 19.79
C ARG A 93 6.92 -7.16 19.73
N LYS A 94 5.83 -7.42 19.00
CA LYS A 94 5.31 -8.79 18.82
C LYS A 94 6.31 -9.70 18.12
N LEU A 95 6.97 -9.19 17.08
CA LEU A 95 7.96 -9.94 16.32
C LEU A 95 9.23 -10.20 17.14
N THR A 96 9.74 -9.18 17.84
CA THR A 96 10.86 -9.27 18.79
C THR A 96 10.58 -10.35 19.85
N LEU A 97 9.40 -10.33 20.49
CA LEU A 97 9.01 -11.35 21.47
C LEU A 97 8.90 -12.75 20.87
N ALA A 98 8.36 -12.87 19.64
CA ALA A 98 8.25 -14.16 18.96
C ALA A 98 9.63 -14.72 18.60
N MET A 99 10.54 -13.88 18.09
CA MET A 99 11.92 -14.25 17.77
C MET A 99 12.70 -14.65 19.03
N ASP A 100 12.57 -13.88 20.11
CA ASP A 100 13.20 -14.22 21.41
C ASP A 100 12.70 -15.56 21.94
N LYS A 101 11.38 -15.77 21.97
CA LYS A 101 10.77 -17.02 22.45
C LYS A 101 11.14 -18.23 21.59
N THR A 102 11.14 -18.09 20.27
CA THR A 102 11.40 -19.20 19.35
C THR A 102 12.88 -19.43 19.08
N ARG A 103 13.74 -18.45 19.40
CA ARG A 103 15.17 -18.42 19.07
C ARG A 103 15.44 -18.66 17.58
N ARG A 104 14.56 -18.13 16.72
CA ARG A 104 14.60 -18.40 15.27
C ARG A 104 14.40 -17.14 14.44
N TYR A 105 15.16 -17.06 13.36
CA TYR A 105 14.95 -16.15 12.24
C TYR A 105 14.84 -17.00 10.96
N LEU A 106 13.68 -17.01 10.32
CA LEU A 106 13.37 -17.97 9.26
C LEU A 106 13.05 -17.33 7.91
N ASP A 107 12.79 -16.04 7.88
CA ASP A 107 12.30 -15.35 6.69
C ASP A 107 13.26 -14.21 6.30
N PRO A 108 14.18 -14.44 5.35
CA PRO A 108 15.12 -13.44 4.87
C PRO A 108 14.42 -12.17 4.36
N ILE A 109 15.09 -11.04 4.48
CA ILE A 109 14.62 -9.80 3.86
C ILE A 109 15.02 -9.76 2.39
N ILE A 110 14.45 -8.83 1.62
CA ILE A 110 14.99 -8.50 0.29
C ILE A 110 15.89 -7.27 0.45
N ALA A 111 17.01 -7.24 -0.26
CA ALA A 111 17.96 -6.14 -0.24
C ALA A 111 18.50 -5.81 -1.63
N VAL A 112 18.80 -4.54 -1.85
CA VAL A 112 19.49 -4.03 -3.04
C VAL A 112 20.67 -3.21 -2.57
N ARG A 113 21.86 -3.47 -3.13
CA ARG A 113 23.06 -2.72 -2.77
C ARG A 113 23.07 -1.34 -3.43
N GLN A 114 23.30 -0.31 -2.62
CA GLN A 114 23.44 1.07 -3.07
C GLN A 114 24.48 1.78 -2.21
N ASP A 115 25.55 2.27 -2.85
CA ASP A 115 26.54 3.17 -2.27
C ASP A 115 27.16 2.66 -0.95
N GLY A 116 27.50 1.37 -0.91
CA GLY A 116 28.09 0.71 0.28
C GLY A 116 27.08 0.27 1.34
N LYS A 117 25.78 0.52 1.11
CA LYS A 117 24.67 0.10 1.98
C LYS A 117 23.73 -0.86 1.25
N TYR A 118 22.86 -1.49 2.01
CA TYR A 118 21.84 -2.41 1.52
C TYR A 118 20.46 -1.87 1.85
N LEU A 119 19.78 -1.39 0.82
CA LEU A 119 18.43 -0.89 0.96
C LEU A 119 17.46 -2.05 0.87
N SER A 120 16.70 -2.25 1.93
CA SER A 120 15.66 -3.25 2.02
C SER A 120 14.33 -2.62 1.67
N PRO A 121 13.68 -2.98 0.53
CA PRO A 121 12.35 -2.51 0.16
C PRO A 121 11.23 -3.33 0.85
N ASN A 122 11.55 -4.49 1.43
CA ASN A 122 10.62 -5.27 2.25
C ASN A 122 11.32 -5.93 3.44
N GLY A 123 10.65 -5.98 4.59
CA GLY A 123 11.15 -6.63 5.80
C GLY A 123 11.55 -5.68 6.92
N GLY A 124 11.15 -4.39 6.85
CA GLY A 124 11.52 -3.37 7.84
C GLY A 124 11.24 -3.76 9.30
N HIS A 125 10.09 -4.40 9.59
CA HIS A 125 9.80 -4.88 10.96
C HIS A 125 10.78 -5.96 11.42
N ARG A 126 11.21 -6.86 10.54
CA ARG A 126 12.19 -7.92 10.85
C ARG A 126 13.57 -7.36 11.09
N LEU A 127 13.99 -6.43 10.24
CA LEU A 127 15.26 -5.71 10.40
C LEU A 127 15.29 -4.99 11.75
N THR A 128 14.23 -4.24 12.08
CA THR A 128 14.11 -3.51 13.34
C THR A 128 14.11 -4.46 14.55
N ALA A 129 13.36 -5.56 14.48
CA ALA A 129 13.34 -6.56 15.56
C ALA A 129 14.71 -7.20 15.79
N LEU A 130 15.45 -7.52 14.72
CA LEU A 130 16.82 -8.02 14.83
C LEU A 130 17.78 -6.99 15.43
N GLN A 131 17.63 -5.71 15.06
CA GLN A 131 18.40 -4.61 15.65
C GLN A 131 18.12 -4.47 17.15
N GLU A 132 16.85 -4.52 17.58
CA GLU A 132 16.46 -4.50 19.00
C GLU A 132 17.03 -5.69 19.78
N LEU A 133 17.11 -6.86 19.15
CA LEU A 133 17.69 -8.07 19.74
C LEU A 133 19.23 -8.09 19.72
N GLY A 134 19.87 -7.07 19.14
CA GLY A 134 21.33 -6.98 19.07
C GLY A 134 21.99 -7.98 18.12
N ALA A 135 21.26 -8.46 17.10
CA ALA A 135 21.83 -9.32 16.08
C ALA A 135 22.92 -8.56 15.30
N LYS A 136 24.00 -9.25 14.89
CA LYS A 136 25.09 -8.64 14.11
C LYS A 136 24.92 -8.76 12.60
N ALA A 137 24.07 -9.69 12.18
CA ALA A 137 23.84 -9.99 10.77
C ALA A 137 22.36 -10.26 10.50
N VAL A 138 21.97 -10.03 9.25
CA VAL A 138 20.62 -10.34 8.73
C VAL A 138 20.74 -11.15 7.44
N LEU A 139 19.90 -12.17 7.28
CA LEU A 139 19.86 -12.93 6.03
C LEU A 139 18.98 -12.18 5.01
N ALA A 140 19.48 -12.06 3.79
CA ALA A 140 18.84 -11.32 2.73
C ALA A 140 18.92 -12.04 1.37
N LEU A 141 17.88 -11.89 0.57
CA LEU A 141 17.90 -12.12 -0.87
C LEU A 141 18.36 -10.82 -1.53
N VAL A 142 19.58 -10.82 -2.08
CA VAL A 142 20.20 -9.63 -2.68
C VAL A 142 19.96 -9.65 -4.19
N VAL A 143 19.29 -8.61 -4.67
CA VAL A 143 18.92 -8.44 -6.08
C VAL A 143 19.92 -7.49 -6.75
N PRO A 144 20.45 -7.84 -7.94
CA PRO A 144 21.44 -6.99 -8.62
C PRO A 144 20.83 -5.73 -9.25
N GLU A 145 19.57 -5.76 -9.68
CA GLU A 145 18.96 -4.62 -10.37
C GLU A 145 18.30 -3.62 -9.40
N ARG A 146 18.81 -2.38 -9.38
CA ARG A 146 18.20 -1.30 -8.57
C ARG A 146 16.72 -1.04 -8.87
N LYS A 147 16.30 -1.19 -10.14
CA LYS A 147 14.90 -0.96 -10.56
C LYS A 147 13.92 -1.91 -9.88
N VAL A 148 14.37 -3.11 -9.47
CA VAL A 148 13.52 -4.11 -8.82
C VAL A 148 13.14 -3.68 -7.40
N ALA A 149 13.90 -2.79 -6.75
CA ALA A 149 13.55 -2.21 -5.45
C ALA A 149 12.14 -1.60 -5.43
N TYR A 150 11.76 -0.92 -6.52
CA TYR A 150 10.43 -0.30 -6.67
C TYR A 150 9.36 -1.33 -7.03
N GLN A 151 9.71 -2.36 -7.81
CA GLN A 151 8.80 -3.44 -8.20
C GLN A 151 8.43 -4.35 -7.03
N ILE A 152 9.32 -4.50 -6.04
CA ILE A 152 9.08 -5.31 -4.85
C ILE A 152 7.88 -4.80 -4.02
N LEU A 153 7.56 -3.51 -4.05
CA LEU A 153 6.31 -3.00 -3.45
C LEU A 153 5.08 -3.64 -4.08
N ALA A 154 5.06 -3.73 -5.41
CA ALA A 154 3.98 -4.39 -6.15
C ALA A 154 3.95 -5.91 -5.92
N LEU A 155 4.99 -6.51 -5.36
CA LEU A 155 5.03 -7.94 -5.00
C LEU A 155 4.53 -8.20 -3.58
N ASN A 156 4.48 -7.20 -2.70
CA ASN A 156 4.00 -7.29 -1.32
C ASN A 156 2.46 -7.22 -1.19
N ILE A 157 1.74 -7.91 -2.07
CA ILE A 157 0.26 -7.93 -2.08
C ILE A 157 -0.32 -8.81 -0.94
N GLU A 158 0.50 -9.59 -0.23
CA GLU A 158 0.03 -10.54 0.79
C GLU A 158 -0.62 -9.89 2.02
N LYS A 159 -0.29 -8.64 2.33
CA LYS A 159 -1.01 -7.86 3.34
C LYS A 159 -1.58 -6.64 2.63
N ALA A 160 -2.83 -6.71 2.20
CA ALA A 160 -3.52 -5.57 1.62
C ALA A 160 -3.32 -4.37 2.56
N HIS A 161 -2.53 -3.40 2.12
CA HIS A 161 -2.34 -2.14 2.85
C HIS A 161 -3.74 -1.59 3.10
N ASN A 162 -4.02 -1.22 4.35
CA ASN A 162 -5.27 -0.52 4.60
C ASN A 162 -5.21 0.82 3.84
N LEU A 163 -6.38 1.33 3.43
CA LEU A 163 -6.50 2.53 2.59
C LEU A 163 -5.60 3.69 3.03
N ARG A 164 -5.46 3.88 4.34
CA ARG A 164 -4.63 4.94 4.92
C ARG A 164 -3.15 4.76 4.61
N GLU A 165 -2.63 3.55 4.76
CA GLU A 165 -1.23 3.25 4.49
C GLU A 165 -0.89 3.49 3.02
N LYS A 166 -1.76 3.01 2.10
CA LYS A 166 -1.59 3.27 0.66
C LYS A 166 -1.56 4.77 0.35
N ALA A 167 -2.53 5.51 0.86
CA ALA A 167 -2.63 6.94 0.64
C ALA A 167 -1.41 7.71 1.19
N LEU A 168 -0.91 7.31 2.37
CA LEU A 168 0.29 7.91 2.97
C LEU A 168 1.58 7.55 2.22
N GLU A 169 1.68 6.36 1.64
CA GLU A 169 2.80 5.99 0.76
C GLU A 169 2.79 6.82 -0.52
N VAL A 170 1.61 6.99 -1.13
CA VAL A 170 1.42 7.77 -2.35
C VAL A 170 1.80 9.25 -2.14
N VAL A 171 1.39 9.90 -1.04
CA VAL A 171 1.77 11.31 -0.80
C VAL A 171 3.28 11.48 -0.53
N ARG A 172 3.93 10.51 0.12
CA ARG A 172 5.39 10.52 0.31
C ARG A 172 6.13 10.43 -1.02
N MET A 173 5.70 9.53 -1.91
CA MET A 173 6.22 9.42 -3.27
C MET A 173 6.03 10.73 -4.04
N TYR A 174 4.86 11.35 -3.90
CA TYR A 174 4.56 12.67 -4.48
C TYR A 174 5.56 13.74 -4.04
N ARG A 175 5.87 13.81 -2.74
CA ARG A 175 6.82 14.78 -2.16
C ARG A 175 8.25 14.55 -2.64
N ASP A 176 8.68 13.30 -2.73
CA ASP A 176 10.02 12.92 -3.17
C ASP A 176 10.24 13.26 -4.66
N LEU A 177 9.27 12.89 -5.50
CA LEU A 177 9.37 13.07 -6.95
C LEU A 177 9.08 14.50 -7.42
N ALA A 178 8.30 15.30 -6.69
CA ALA A 178 8.05 16.69 -7.07
C ALA A 178 9.31 17.58 -7.03
N GLY A 179 10.35 17.16 -6.32
CA GLY A 179 11.67 17.81 -6.34
C GLY A 179 12.57 17.36 -7.49
N VAL A 180 12.18 16.36 -8.27
CA VAL A 180 13.03 15.68 -9.25
C VAL A 180 12.32 15.60 -10.61
N GLY A 181 12.50 16.64 -11.42
CA GLY A 181 12.12 16.65 -12.84
C GLY A 181 10.69 17.12 -13.16
N GLU A 182 10.30 16.98 -14.43
CA GLU A 182 9.00 17.43 -14.97
C GLU A 182 8.00 16.28 -15.20
N VAL A 183 8.16 15.16 -14.48
CA VAL A 183 7.28 13.99 -14.64
C VAL A 183 5.84 14.38 -14.31
N LYS A 184 4.91 14.03 -15.19
CA LYS A 184 3.48 14.28 -14.98
C LYS A 184 2.86 13.23 -14.06
N GLU A 185 1.84 13.62 -13.29
CA GLU A 185 1.11 12.66 -12.46
C GLU A 185 0.49 11.53 -13.30
N SER A 186 -0.08 11.85 -14.46
CA SER A 186 -0.68 10.88 -15.40
C SER A 186 0.28 9.77 -15.85
N GLU A 187 1.59 10.04 -15.87
CA GLU A 187 2.63 9.08 -16.26
C GLU A 187 2.98 8.10 -15.13
N LEU A 188 2.62 8.40 -13.89
CA LEU A 188 2.88 7.59 -12.69
C LEU A 188 1.67 6.74 -12.26
N ALA A 189 0.73 6.50 -13.17
CA ALA A 189 -0.51 5.78 -12.85
C ALA A 189 -0.28 4.36 -12.30
N LEU A 190 0.83 3.71 -12.66
CA LEU A 190 1.19 2.39 -12.16
C LEU A 190 1.68 2.47 -10.70
N GLU A 191 2.50 3.46 -10.40
CA GLU A 191 3.14 3.69 -9.11
C GLU A 191 2.15 4.25 -8.09
N LEU A 192 1.30 5.19 -8.51
CA LEU A 192 0.30 5.83 -7.65
C LEU A 192 -0.96 4.97 -7.45
N GLU A 193 -1.13 3.91 -8.26
CA GLU A 193 -2.26 2.97 -8.34
C GLU A 193 -3.63 3.60 -8.68
N GLU A 194 -4.05 4.63 -7.93
CA GLU A 194 -5.38 5.22 -8.00
C GLU A 194 -5.34 6.73 -7.66
N PRO A 195 -6.01 7.61 -8.43
CA PRO A 195 -5.99 9.05 -8.17
C PRO A 195 -6.45 9.44 -6.76
N ALA A 196 -7.43 8.71 -6.22
CA ALA A 196 -7.97 9.00 -4.89
C ALA A 196 -6.93 8.80 -3.77
N PHE A 197 -5.90 7.97 -3.98
CA PHE A 197 -4.85 7.79 -2.99
C PHE A 197 -3.99 9.05 -2.83
N ALA A 198 -3.78 9.82 -3.91
CA ALA A 198 -3.08 11.09 -3.84
C ALA A 198 -3.87 12.08 -2.97
N THR A 199 -5.14 12.34 -3.30
CA THR A 199 -5.99 13.27 -2.54
C THR A 199 -6.17 12.83 -1.08
N LEU A 200 -6.38 11.54 -0.83
CA LEU A 200 -6.48 11.00 0.54
C LEU A 200 -5.16 11.12 1.29
N GLY A 201 -4.02 10.97 0.62
CA GLY A 201 -2.70 11.04 1.23
C GLY A 201 -2.45 12.41 1.84
N PHE A 202 -2.66 13.47 1.06
CA PHE A 202 -2.59 14.85 1.55
C PHE A 202 -3.61 15.12 2.67
N ALA A 203 -4.81 14.56 2.58
CA ALA A 203 -5.81 14.70 3.64
C ALA A 203 -5.40 13.99 4.94
N TYR A 204 -4.74 12.82 4.86
CA TYR A 204 -4.22 12.10 6.02
C TYR A 204 -3.01 12.79 6.65
N GLU A 205 -2.13 13.44 5.87
CA GLU A 205 -1.05 14.26 6.42
C GLU A 205 -1.60 15.39 7.29
N LYS A 206 -2.63 16.09 6.80
CA LYS A 206 -3.31 17.17 7.53
C LYS A 206 -4.14 16.64 8.71
N ARG A 207 -4.81 15.49 8.55
CA ARG A 207 -5.72 14.90 9.54
C ARG A 207 -5.52 13.39 9.65
N GLY A 208 -4.57 12.98 10.49
CA GLY A 208 -4.25 11.56 10.66
C GLY A 208 -5.46 10.69 11.04
N ARG A 209 -6.42 11.17 11.84
CA ARG A 209 -7.59 10.37 12.27
C ARG A 209 -8.77 10.42 11.29
N LEU A 210 -8.57 10.89 10.06
CA LEU A 210 -9.62 10.93 9.02
C LEU A 210 -10.21 9.53 8.79
N SER A 211 -11.53 9.46 8.64
CA SER A 211 -12.22 8.21 8.28
C SER A 211 -12.26 8.01 6.76
N GLY A 212 -11.09 7.98 6.11
CA GLY A 212 -10.99 8.01 4.64
C GLY A 212 -11.78 6.91 3.92
N GLY A 213 -12.02 5.77 4.57
CA GLY A 213 -12.84 4.68 4.02
C GLY A 213 -14.29 5.08 3.74
N ALA A 214 -14.84 6.06 4.46
CA ALA A 214 -16.18 6.57 4.18
C ALA A 214 -16.23 7.38 2.87
N TYR A 215 -15.12 8.01 2.48
CA TYR A 215 -15.04 8.93 1.34
C TYR A 215 -14.47 8.28 0.08
N HIS A 216 -13.61 7.26 0.23
CA HIS A 216 -12.91 6.60 -0.87
C HIS A 216 -13.82 6.13 -2.02
N PRO A 217 -15.01 5.54 -1.79
CA PRO A 217 -15.92 5.16 -2.86
C PRO A 217 -16.44 6.33 -3.71
N ILE A 218 -16.53 7.52 -3.12
CA ILE A 218 -16.93 8.75 -3.84
C ILE A 218 -15.75 9.26 -4.66
N LEU A 219 -14.58 9.38 -4.02
CA LEU A 219 -13.36 9.86 -4.68
C LEU A 219 -13.00 8.99 -5.89
N ARG A 220 -13.15 7.66 -5.79
CA ARG A 220 -12.97 6.72 -6.93
C ARG A 220 -13.78 7.05 -8.17
N ARG A 221 -14.87 7.80 -8.03
CA ARG A 221 -15.78 8.14 -9.12
C ARG A 221 -15.54 9.52 -9.71
N VAL A 222 -14.94 10.44 -8.96
CA VAL A 222 -14.77 11.85 -9.38
C VAL A 222 -13.33 12.32 -9.45
N ASP A 223 -12.41 11.57 -8.87
CA ASP A 223 -11.00 11.91 -8.89
C ASP A 223 -10.31 11.27 -10.11
N ALA A 224 -9.35 11.98 -10.68
CA ALA A 224 -8.63 11.61 -11.89
C ALA A 224 -7.17 12.04 -11.80
N PHE A 225 -6.25 11.32 -12.43
CA PHE A 225 -4.85 11.74 -12.54
C PHE A 225 -4.77 13.06 -13.32
N LEU A 226 -3.93 13.98 -12.86
CA LEU A 226 -3.75 15.28 -13.47
C LEU A 226 -2.71 15.16 -14.60
N ASP A 227 -2.96 15.80 -15.74
CA ASP A 227 -1.97 15.90 -16.83
C ASP A 227 -1.01 17.08 -16.59
N GLU A 228 -0.48 17.17 -15.37
CA GLU A 228 0.41 18.24 -14.93
C GLU A 228 1.68 17.68 -14.27
N PRO A 229 2.82 18.40 -14.35
CA PRO A 229 4.02 18.07 -13.58
C PRO A 229 3.70 17.95 -12.09
N LEU A 230 4.35 17.00 -11.40
CA LEU A 230 4.08 16.73 -9.98
C LEU A 230 4.17 17.98 -9.07
N SER A 231 5.06 18.92 -9.38
CA SER A 231 5.19 20.19 -8.65
C SER A 231 3.90 21.02 -8.65
N ARG A 232 3.14 21.04 -9.75
CA ARG A 232 1.83 21.71 -9.83
C ARG A 232 0.70 20.82 -9.35
N ALA A 233 0.74 19.53 -9.72
CA ALA A 233 -0.24 18.55 -9.30
C ALA A 233 -0.32 18.46 -7.76
N MET A 234 0.80 18.64 -7.05
CA MET A 234 0.85 18.67 -5.59
C MET A 234 -0.03 19.77 -4.99
N ALA A 235 0.04 21.00 -5.51
CA ALA A 235 -0.78 22.10 -5.03
C ALA A 235 -2.28 21.82 -5.24
N GLU A 236 -2.63 21.22 -6.39
CA GLU A 236 -3.99 20.79 -6.68
C GLU A 236 -4.47 19.67 -5.74
N ARG A 237 -3.62 18.69 -5.44
CA ARG A 237 -3.93 17.61 -4.50
C ARG A 237 -4.09 18.12 -3.07
N GLU A 238 -3.29 19.09 -2.64
CA GLU A 238 -3.44 19.76 -1.34
C GLU A 238 -4.77 20.51 -1.24
N ARG A 239 -5.17 21.22 -2.31
CA ARG A 239 -6.47 21.92 -2.40
C ARG A 239 -7.63 20.94 -2.35
N ARG A 240 -7.58 19.86 -3.13
CA ARG A 240 -8.61 18.79 -3.10
C ARG A 240 -8.71 18.13 -1.73
N ALA A 241 -7.58 17.96 -1.04
CA ALA A 241 -7.58 17.49 0.34
C ALA A 241 -8.31 18.47 1.28
N ASP A 242 -8.12 19.79 1.14
CA ASP A 242 -8.85 20.77 1.96
C ASP A 242 -10.36 20.74 1.69
N VAL A 243 -10.77 20.62 0.42
CA VAL A 243 -12.18 20.43 0.05
C VAL A 243 -12.76 19.17 0.70
N LEU A 244 -12.02 18.06 0.68
CA LEU A 244 -12.43 16.82 1.34
C LEU A 244 -12.53 16.97 2.86
N LEU A 245 -11.61 17.69 3.49
CA LEU A 245 -11.61 17.90 4.94
C LEU A 245 -12.76 18.81 5.38
N ALA A 246 -13.09 19.85 4.60
CA ALA A 246 -14.27 20.68 4.83
C ALA A 246 -15.57 19.85 4.73
N PHE A 247 -15.63 18.90 3.80
CA PHE A 247 -16.74 17.95 3.74
C PHE A 247 -16.77 17.04 4.99
N ASP A 248 -15.63 16.52 5.45
CA ASP A 248 -15.54 15.70 6.68
C ASP A 248 -15.98 16.47 7.93
N ASP A 249 -15.73 17.77 8.00
CA ASP A 249 -16.18 18.64 9.09
C ASP A 249 -17.70 18.73 9.11
N ALA A 250 -18.33 19.04 7.98
CA ALA A 250 -19.79 19.07 7.85
C ALA A 250 -20.45 17.71 8.18
N VAL A 251 -19.83 16.61 7.76
CA VAL A 251 -20.28 15.25 8.11
C VAL A 251 -20.15 15.00 9.61
N SER A 252 -19.06 15.44 10.23
CA SER A 252 -18.82 15.24 11.66
C SER A 252 -19.81 16.03 12.52
N GLU A 253 -20.18 17.24 12.10
CA GLU A 253 -21.26 18.01 12.72
C GLU A 253 -22.62 17.30 12.60
N ALA A 254 -22.96 16.77 11.42
CA ALA A 254 -24.20 16.01 11.24
C ALA A 254 -24.22 14.74 12.13
N VAL A 255 -23.09 14.03 12.26
CA VAL A 255 -22.95 12.90 13.18
C VAL A 255 -23.16 13.32 14.64
N ALA A 256 -22.62 14.47 15.06
CA ALA A 256 -22.81 14.99 16.41
C ALA A 256 -24.29 15.26 16.71
N LYS A 257 -25.00 15.93 15.78
CA LYS A 257 -26.45 16.18 15.90
C LYS A 257 -27.27 14.88 15.98
N LEU A 258 -26.87 13.83 15.28
CA LEU A 258 -27.51 12.51 15.39
C LEU A 258 -27.25 11.88 16.76
N LYS A 259 -26.02 11.97 17.29
CA LYS A 259 -25.71 11.47 18.64
C LYS A 259 -26.52 12.18 19.72
N GLU A 260 -26.70 13.49 19.62
CA GLU A 260 -27.55 14.27 20.53
C GLU A 260 -29.02 13.82 20.51
N LYS A 261 -29.48 13.25 19.40
CA LYS A 261 -30.83 12.64 19.27
C LYS A 261 -30.90 11.19 19.74
N GLY A 262 -29.82 10.64 20.30
CA GLY A 262 -29.77 9.30 20.86
C GLY A 262 -29.35 8.20 19.87
N PHE A 263 -28.85 8.56 18.69
CA PHE A 263 -28.26 7.56 17.79
C PHE A 263 -26.85 7.18 18.28
N ASP A 264 -26.64 5.90 18.55
CA ASP A 264 -25.32 5.36 18.92
C ASP A 264 -24.95 4.20 17.99
N SER A 265 -24.03 4.46 17.05
CA SER A 265 -23.54 3.46 16.12
C SER A 265 -22.15 3.84 15.58
N PRO A 266 -21.23 2.86 15.43
CA PRO A 266 -19.93 3.10 14.81
C PRO A 266 -20.04 3.46 13.32
N TYR A 267 -21.19 3.21 12.69
CA TYR A 267 -21.41 3.44 11.26
C TYR A 267 -22.03 4.81 10.95
N LEU A 268 -22.26 5.68 11.94
CA LEU A 268 -22.96 6.96 11.72
C LEU A 268 -22.29 7.83 10.65
N LYS A 269 -20.96 7.89 10.62
CA LYS A 269 -20.24 8.66 9.60
C LYS A 269 -20.47 8.08 8.19
N ALA A 270 -20.35 6.76 8.04
CA ALA A 270 -20.62 6.09 6.76
C ALA A 270 -22.09 6.28 6.32
N PHE A 271 -23.04 6.21 7.26
CA PHE A 271 -24.45 6.48 7.02
C PHE A 271 -24.68 7.92 6.52
N VAL A 272 -24.15 8.93 7.21
CA VAL A 272 -24.29 10.34 6.82
C VAL A 272 -23.76 10.55 5.41
N VAL A 273 -22.55 10.05 5.12
CA VAL A 273 -21.94 10.15 3.79
C VAL A 273 -22.81 9.49 2.72
N ALA A 274 -23.29 8.27 2.97
CA ALA A 274 -24.17 7.57 2.05
C ALA A 274 -25.51 8.30 1.82
N ARG A 275 -26.04 8.94 2.86
CA ARG A 275 -27.32 9.68 2.82
C ARG A 275 -27.23 10.94 1.99
N VAL A 276 -26.09 11.66 2.04
CA VAL A 276 -25.89 12.90 1.29
C VAL A 276 -25.41 12.67 -0.15
N ASN A 277 -24.93 11.45 -0.45
CA ASN A 277 -24.36 11.08 -1.75
C ASN A 277 -25.39 11.06 -2.90
N PRO A 278 -25.35 12.01 -3.86
CA PRO A 278 -26.25 12.01 -5.02
C PRO A 278 -25.91 10.91 -6.04
N LEU A 279 -24.68 10.40 -6.03
CA LEU A 279 -24.16 9.49 -7.06
C LEU A 279 -24.91 8.15 -7.13
N ARG A 280 -25.64 7.78 -6.07
CA ARG A 280 -26.46 6.56 -6.02
C ARG A 280 -27.72 6.65 -6.90
N PHE A 281 -28.21 7.87 -7.15
CA PHE A 281 -29.47 8.11 -7.86
C PHE A 281 -29.27 8.73 -9.25
N MET A 282 -28.06 9.18 -9.57
CA MET A 282 -27.77 9.77 -10.87
C MET A 282 -27.66 8.72 -11.97
N LYS A 283 -28.36 8.99 -13.09
CA LYS A 283 -28.24 8.29 -14.36
C LYS A 283 -27.62 9.26 -15.35
N GLY A 284 -26.30 9.20 -15.55
CA GLY A 284 -25.59 10.14 -16.42
C GLY A 284 -24.14 10.33 -16.01
N GLU A 285 -23.50 11.34 -16.61
CA GLU A 285 -22.13 11.74 -16.28
C GLU A 285 -22.01 12.16 -14.81
N THR A 286 -20.86 11.83 -14.23
CA THR A 286 -20.58 12.15 -12.83
C THR A 286 -20.17 13.62 -12.74
N PRO A 287 -20.70 14.42 -11.79
CA PRO A 287 -20.29 15.81 -11.65
C PRO A 287 -18.78 15.92 -11.38
N PRO A 288 -18.15 17.05 -11.76
CA PRO A 288 -16.78 17.34 -11.41
C PRO A 288 -16.55 17.28 -9.89
N PHE A 289 -15.31 16.99 -9.49
CA PHE A 289 -14.89 16.86 -8.10
C PHE A 289 -15.42 17.99 -7.20
N ASP A 290 -15.14 19.26 -7.56
CA ASP A 290 -15.49 20.39 -6.71
C ASP A 290 -17.01 20.57 -6.59
N GLU A 291 -17.74 20.41 -7.69
CA GLU A 291 -19.21 20.53 -7.70
C GLU A 291 -19.85 19.46 -6.81
N LEU A 292 -19.41 18.20 -6.96
CA LEU A 292 -19.94 17.10 -6.16
C LEU A 292 -19.69 17.32 -4.67
N LEU A 293 -18.44 17.61 -4.29
CA LEU A 293 -18.06 17.76 -2.89
C LEU A 293 -18.72 18.99 -2.26
N ALA A 294 -18.86 20.09 -2.98
CA ALA A 294 -19.62 21.26 -2.52
C ALA A 294 -21.11 20.92 -2.29
N GLN A 295 -21.74 20.20 -3.23
CA GLN A 295 -23.12 19.76 -3.09
C GLN A 295 -23.31 18.83 -1.88
N MET A 296 -22.42 17.86 -1.71
CA MET A 296 -22.47 16.92 -0.58
C MET A 296 -22.23 17.62 0.76
N THR A 297 -21.33 18.60 0.80
CA THR A 297 -21.08 19.44 1.98
C THR A 297 -22.33 20.22 2.38
N LYS A 298 -22.97 20.90 1.44
CA LYS A 298 -24.22 21.64 1.69
C LYS A 298 -25.33 20.72 2.22
N ARG A 299 -25.44 19.49 1.68
CA ARG A 299 -26.41 18.49 2.14
C ARG A 299 -26.11 17.97 3.55
N ALA A 300 -24.83 17.80 3.90
CA ALA A 300 -24.43 17.41 5.26
C ALA A 300 -24.75 18.52 6.28
N GLN A 301 -24.42 19.78 5.96
CA GLN A 301 -24.74 20.93 6.81
C GLN A 301 -26.25 21.08 7.04
N GLY A 302 -27.05 20.89 5.99
CA GLY A 302 -28.52 20.95 6.04
C GLY A 302 -29.21 19.67 6.49
N MET A 303 -28.48 18.66 6.99
CA MET A 303 -29.07 17.41 7.43
C MET A 303 -29.95 17.63 8.66
N ASP A 304 -31.19 17.16 8.58
CA ASP A 304 -32.17 17.19 9.67
C ASP A 304 -32.20 15.83 10.40
N PRO A 305 -31.71 15.75 11.66
CA PRO A 305 -31.74 14.53 12.46
C PRO A 305 -33.15 13.97 12.68
N GLY A 306 -34.19 14.82 12.69
CA GLY A 306 -35.57 14.39 12.94
C GLY A 306 -36.17 13.54 11.81
N LYS A 307 -35.54 13.55 10.63
CA LYS A 307 -35.94 12.74 9.48
C LYS A 307 -35.20 11.40 9.36
N VAL A 308 -34.32 11.09 10.32
CA VAL A 308 -33.56 9.84 10.35
C VAL A 308 -34.26 8.83 11.27
N LYS A 309 -34.42 7.59 10.80
CA LYS A 309 -34.95 6.48 11.62
C LYS A 309 -33.83 5.51 12.00
N SER A 310 -33.95 4.84 13.13
CA SER A 310 -32.96 3.86 13.62
C SER A 310 -32.71 2.72 12.65
N GLU A 311 -33.75 2.29 11.93
CA GLU A 311 -33.67 1.27 10.87
C GLU A 311 -32.77 1.69 9.70
N ASP A 312 -32.70 2.98 9.38
CA ASP A 312 -31.87 3.51 8.29
C ASP A 312 -30.37 3.40 8.63
N VAL A 313 -30.03 3.63 9.90
CA VAL A 313 -28.66 3.52 10.41
C VAL A 313 -28.23 2.05 10.47
N ALA A 314 -29.12 1.15 10.90
CA ALA A 314 -28.83 -0.30 10.97
C ALA A 314 -28.51 -0.91 9.60
N ARG A 315 -29.20 -0.47 8.53
CA ARG A 315 -28.94 -0.91 7.15
C ARG A 315 -27.56 -0.48 6.62
N SER A 316 -26.91 0.48 7.27
CA SER A 316 -25.61 1.02 6.87
C SER A 316 -24.42 0.23 7.44
N GLY A 317 -24.66 -0.69 8.38
CA GLY A 317 -23.63 -1.57 8.94
C GLY A 317 -23.19 -2.72 8.03
N GLY A 318 -23.78 -2.85 6.83
CA GLY A 318 -23.65 -4.05 6.01
C GLY A 318 -24.38 -5.25 6.64
N ALA A 319 -24.74 -6.24 5.84
CA ALA A 319 -25.03 -7.56 6.42
C ALA A 319 -23.76 -8.00 7.15
N ALA A 320 -23.90 -8.55 8.37
CA ALA A 320 -22.79 -9.19 9.04
C ALA A 320 -22.12 -10.14 8.04
N GLU A 321 -20.85 -9.90 7.74
CA GLU A 321 -20.04 -10.92 7.08
C GLU A 321 -20.08 -12.12 8.02
N ALA A 322 -20.88 -13.13 7.64
CA ALA A 322 -20.89 -14.39 8.35
C ALA A 322 -19.46 -14.89 8.38
N GLU A 323 -18.91 -15.03 9.59
CA GLU A 323 -17.59 -15.59 9.85
C GLU A 323 -17.35 -16.80 8.95
N ALA A 324 -16.25 -16.76 8.20
CA ALA A 324 -15.86 -17.76 7.23
C ALA A 324 -14.38 -18.07 7.29
#